data_AF-A0A9X5HBF6-F1
#
_entry.id   AF-A0A9X5HBF6-F1
#
_cell.length_a   1.000
_cell.length_b   1.000
_cell.length_c   1.000
_cell.angle_alpha   90.00
_cell.angle_beta   90.00
_cell.angle_gamma   90.00
#
_symmetry.space_group_name_H-M   'P 1'
#
loop_
_entity.id
_entity.type
_entity.pdbx_description
1 polymer ?
#
loop_
_entity_poly.entity_id
_entity_poly.type
_entity_poly.pdbx_seq_one_letter_code
_entity_poly.pdbx_strand_id
1 'polypeptide(L)'
;MNRSSKTAAAVVTAAGILTGGWAAAGPASAADGGAPPPRDRVLWGSVTVPPGRDGIVEASGLSGPALGFGSSLTLVAPAGAKVTGVPLTAAGYRGEVAADGRSAAYTATSAESPWQTGTFPFVVAVPADAVPGTRLDGCVLRLADAGGAERASGGCQVTVGLPSPVLSRPESGVPLGNRPATSGTAYPGARVTVSDQDGNEVCGDTAGADGAWSCAPGRDLPAGANRLQATATMNGVSASSEQIQISVGPPSR
;
A
#
# COMPACT_ATOMS: atom_id res chain seq x y z
N MET A 1 -66.33 -66.65 -51.97
CA MET A 1 -67.05 -67.88 -51.57
C MET A 1 -66.63 -68.26 -50.15
N ASN A 2 -67.58 -68.54 -49.24
CA ASN A 2 -67.52 -69.49 -48.10
C ASN A 2 -66.18 -69.73 -47.33
N ARG A 3 -66.07 -69.70 -45.99
CA ARG A 3 -67.01 -70.11 -44.91
C ARG A 3 -66.73 -69.43 -43.54
N SER A 4 -67.75 -69.44 -42.65
CA SER A 4 -67.79 -69.80 -41.20
C SER A 4 -66.51 -69.87 -40.34
N SER A 5 -66.53 -69.68 -38.99
CA SER A 5 -67.58 -69.34 -38.00
C SER A 5 -66.99 -69.12 -36.58
N LYS A 6 -67.75 -68.45 -35.67
CA LYS A 6 -67.81 -68.48 -34.17
C LYS A 6 -66.64 -69.12 -33.37
N THR A 7 -66.21 -68.61 -32.20
CA THR A 7 -66.99 -68.57 -30.91
C THR A 7 -66.30 -67.67 -29.84
N ALA A 8 -67.05 -67.29 -28.79
CA ALA A 8 -66.63 -66.52 -27.59
C ALA A 8 -65.60 -67.27 -26.69
N ALA A 9 -65.00 -66.75 -25.61
CA ALA A 9 -65.17 -65.53 -24.79
C ALA A 9 -63.78 -65.08 -24.22
N ALA A 10 -63.56 -64.18 -23.26
CA ALA A 10 -64.42 -63.50 -22.26
C ALA A 10 -63.86 -62.09 -21.86
N VAL A 11 -64.02 -61.67 -20.59
CA VAL A 11 -63.80 -60.32 -20.03
C VAL A 11 -62.74 -60.32 -18.91
N VAL A 12 -61.83 -59.33 -18.91
CA VAL A 12 -61.49 -58.53 -17.70
C VAL A 12 -61.27 -57.07 -18.13
N THR A 13 -61.99 -56.14 -17.48
CA THR A 13 -61.85 -54.69 -17.69
C THR A 13 -60.93 -54.06 -16.66
N ALA A 14 -60.01 -53.19 -17.11
CA ALA A 14 -59.41 -52.15 -16.28
C ALA A 14 -59.10 -50.92 -17.14
N ALA A 15 -59.83 -49.83 -16.94
CA ALA A 15 -59.52 -48.54 -17.55
C ALA A 15 -58.60 -47.74 -16.62
N GLY A 16 -57.49 -47.25 -17.15
CA GLY A 16 -56.51 -46.42 -16.42
C GLY A 16 -56.08 -45.25 -17.29
N ILE A 17 -56.39 -44.03 -16.84
CA ILE A 17 -56.17 -42.79 -17.59
C ILE A 17 -54.69 -42.40 -17.53
N LEU A 18 -54.08 -42.13 -18.69
CA LEU A 18 -52.74 -41.55 -18.77
C LEU A 18 -52.82 -40.03 -18.56
N THR A 19 -52.70 -39.57 -17.33
CA THR A 19 -52.36 -38.17 -17.02
C THR A 19 -50.84 -38.00 -17.08
N GLY A 20 -50.38 -36.99 -17.83
CA GLY A 20 -48.96 -36.65 -17.91
C GLY A 20 -48.47 -36.07 -16.58
N GLY A 21 -47.81 -36.90 -15.77
CA GLY A 21 -47.13 -36.47 -14.55
C GLY A 21 -45.85 -35.70 -14.90
N TRP A 22 -45.75 -34.46 -14.45
CA TRP A 22 -44.49 -33.73 -14.44
C TRP A 22 -43.51 -34.47 -13.52
N ALA A 23 -42.30 -34.75 -13.99
CA ALA A 23 -41.27 -35.35 -13.16
C ALA A 23 -40.85 -34.35 -12.07
N ALA A 24 -41.33 -34.56 -10.85
CA ALA A 24 -40.79 -33.88 -9.68
C ALA A 24 -39.31 -34.26 -9.57
N ALA A 25 -38.42 -33.27 -9.68
CA ALA A 25 -37.01 -33.47 -9.39
C ALA A 25 -36.88 -34.00 -7.96
N GLY A 26 -36.30 -35.19 -7.81
CA GLY A 26 -35.96 -35.72 -6.49
C GLY A 26 -35.04 -34.75 -5.74
N PRO A 27 -35.05 -34.74 -4.40
CA PRO A 27 -34.12 -33.91 -3.65
C PRO A 27 -32.70 -34.31 -4.05
N ALA A 28 -31.99 -33.38 -4.72
CA ALA A 28 -30.57 -33.54 -4.95
C ALA A 28 -29.92 -33.70 -3.58
N SER A 29 -29.34 -34.88 -3.31
CA SER A 29 -28.51 -35.07 -2.13
C SER A 29 -27.44 -34.00 -2.18
N ALA A 30 -27.43 -33.12 -1.17
CA ALA A 30 -26.35 -32.16 -1.01
C ALA A 30 -25.07 -32.98 -0.79
N ALA A 31 -24.29 -33.17 -1.87
CA ALA A 31 -22.91 -33.53 -1.72
C ALA A 31 -22.29 -32.49 -0.80
N ASP A 32 -21.54 -32.94 0.22
CA ASP A 32 -20.86 -32.05 1.15
C ASP A 32 -19.95 -31.10 0.36
N GLY A 33 -20.49 -29.92 0.08
CA GLY A 33 -19.77 -28.76 -0.40
C GLY A 33 -18.92 -28.28 0.75
N GLY A 34 -17.86 -29.04 1.05
CA GLY A 34 -16.82 -28.65 1.98
C GLY A 34 -16.46 -27.22 1.65
N ALA A 35 -16.62 -26.34 2.64
CA ALA A 35 -16.47 -24.91 2.44
C ALA A 35 -15.16 -24.66 1.68
N PRO A 36 -15.15 -23.76 0.66
CA PRO A 36 -13.91 -23.45 -0.04
C PRO A 36 -12.85 -23.13 1.02
N PRO A 37 -11.62 -23.68 0.89
CA PRO A 37 -10.60 -23.55 1.93
C PRO A 37 -10.50 -22.08 2.33
N PRO A 38 -10.45 -21.78 3.64
CA PRO A 38 -10.50 -20.40 4.12
C PRO A 38 -9.42 -19.62 3.38
N ARG A 39 -9.84 -18.61 2.60
CA ARG A 39 -8.94 -17.87 1.72
C ARG A 39 -7.72 -17.46 2.53
N ASP A 40 -6.54 -17.85 2.04
CA ASP A 40 -5.29 -17.60 2.76
C ASP A 40 -5.22 -16.13 3.16
N ARG A 41 -4.88 -15.91 4.43
CA ARG A 41 -4.72 -14.56 4.99
C ARG A 41 -3.55 -13.87 4.32
N VAL A 42 -3.82 -13.10 3.28
CA VAL A 42 -2.79 -12.34 2.57
C VAL A 42 -2.39 -11.15 3.42
N LEU A 43 -1.28 -11.30 4.17
CA LEU A 43 -0.68 -10.19 4.87
C LEU A 43 0.05 -9.27 3.90
N TRP A 44 -0.11 -7.96 4.06
CA TRP A 44 0.61 -6.98 3.26
C TRP A 44 0.82 -5.67 4.00
N GLY A 45 1.81 -4.91 3.55
CA GLY A 45 2.07 -3.54 3.97
C GLY A 45 3.05 -2.87 3.01
N SER A 46 3.01 -1.55 2.89
CA SER A 46 3.91 -0.81 2.00
C SER A 46 4.26 0.56 2.55
N VAL A 47 5.53 0.97 2.42
CA VAL A 47 6.01 2.27 2.88
C VAL A 47 7.14 2.80 1.98
N THR A 48 7.20 4.12 1.82
CA THR A 48 8.33 4.81 1.20
C THR A 48 9.03 5.65 2.28
N VAL A 49 10.32 5.42 2.54
CA VAL A 49 11.06 6.03 3.67
C VAL A 49 12.34 6.69 3.15
N PRO A 50 12.54 8.00 3.33
CA PRO A 50 13.79 8.66 2.93
C PRO A 50 15.03 8.08 3.64
N PRO A 51 16.23 8.16 3.04
CA PRO A 51 17.47 7.77 3.69
C PRO A 51 17.68 8.46 5.04
N GLY A 52 18.11 7.70 6.05
CA GLY A 52 18.36 8.23 7.40
C GLY A 52 17.09 8.70 8.10
N ARG A 53 15.97 8.00 7.87
CA ARG A 53 14.67 8.22 8.52
C ARG A 53 14.00 6.88 8.86
N ASP A 54 13.06 6.99 9.77
CA ASP A 54 12.13 5.95 10.16
C ASP A 54 10.79 6.16 9.44
N GLY A 55 10.12 5.07 9.07
CA GLY A 55 8.77 5.09 8.52
C GLY A 55 7.95 3.88 8.98
N ILE A 56 6.63 3.95 8.85
CA ILE A 56 5.72 2.94 9.40
C ILE A 56 5.23 2.00 8.28
N VAL A 57 5.50 0.71 8.43
CA VAL A 57 4.83 -0.37 7.68
C VAL A 57 3.54 -0.74 8.43
N GLU A 58 2.38 -0.45 7.84
CA GLU A 58 1.10 -0.91 8.39
C GLU A 58 0.77 -2.32 7.90
N ALA A 59 1.05 -3.32 8.73
CA ALA A 59 0.69 -4.70 8.44
C ALA A 59 -0.83 -4.88 8.47
N SER A 60 -1.39 -5.28 7.34
CA SER A 60 -2.82 -5.35 7.03
C SER A 60 -3.19 -6.75 6.52
N GLY A 61 -4.48 -7.00 6.23
CA GLY A 61 -4.94 -8.29 5.67
C GLY A 61 -5.23 -9.39 6.72
N LEU A 62 -5.27 -9.01 7.99
CA LEU A 62 -5.64 -9.89 9.10
C LEU A 62 -7.17 -10.10 9.10
N SER A 63 -7.65 -11.12 8.38
CA SER A 63 -9.08 -11.46 8.32
C SER A 63 -9.32 -12.96 8.55
N GLY A 64 -10.30 -13.31 9.41
CA GLY A 64 -10.64 -14.71 9.71
C GLY A 64 -10.80 -14.99 11.21
N PRO A 65 -10.87 -16.26 11.64
CA PRO A 65 -11.14 -16.62 13.04
C PRO A 65 -10.09 -16.07 14.01
N ALA A 66 -10.50 -15.59 15.18
CA ALA A 66 -9.56 -15.13 16.20
C ALA A 66 -8.55 -16.24 16.57
N LEU A 67 -7.27 -15.89 16.69
CA LEU A 67 -6.28 -16.80 17.30
C LEU A 67 -6.28 -16.61 18.82
N GLY A 68 -5.97 -17.66 19.58
CA GLY A 68 -5.88 -17.58 21.04
C GLY A 68 -4.70 -16.74 21.53
N PHE A 69 -4.65 -16.45 22.84
CA PHE A 69 -3.53 -15.77 23.48
C PHE A 69 -2.19 -16.50 23.23
N GLY A 70 -1.10 -15.74 23.16
CA GLY A 70 0.23 -16.23 22.77
C GLY A 70 0.46 -16.32 21.26
N SER A 71 -0.58 -16.16 20.43
CA SER A 71 -0.41 -15.94 18.99
C SER A 71 0.32 -14.63 18.71
N SER A 72 1.09 -14.59 17.62
CA SER A 72 1.96 -13.47 17.30
C SER A 72 1.99 -13.12 15.80
N LEU A 73 2.09 -11.82 15.51
CA LEU A 73 2.37 -11.26 14.20
C LEU A 73 3.80 -10.72 14.19
N THR A 74 4.66 -11.32 13.38
CA THR A 74 6.06 -10.93 13.23
C THR A 74 6.28 -10.24 11.89
N LEU A 75 7.03 -9.14 11.89
CA LEU A 75 7.65 -8.56 10.71
C LEU A 75 9.16 -8.86 10.75
N VAL A 76 9.70 -9.33 9.62
CA VAL A 76 11.14 -9.38 9.35
C VAL A 76 11.47 -8.25 8.39
N ALA A 77 12.42 -7.40 8.75
CA ALA A 77 12.86 -6.27 7.91
C ALA A 77 13.52 -6.78 6.61
N PRO A 78 13.36 -6.06 5.50
CA PRO A 78 14.07 -6.36 4.27
C PRO A 78 15.57 -6.10 4.43
N ALA A 79 16.37 -6.68 3.53
CA ALA A 79 17.80 -6.42 3.49
C ALA A 79 18.09 -4.92 3.30
N GLY A 80 18.99 -4.37 4.12
CA GLY A 80 19.32 -2.95 4.10
C GLY A 80 18.42 -2.05 4.95
N ALA A 81 17.43 -2.57 5.67
CA ALA A 81 16.65 -1.83 6.66
C ALA A 81 16.69 -2.51 8.05
N LYS A 82 16.17 -1.82 9.07
CA LYS A 82 16.00 -2.38 10.43
C LYS A 82 14.64 -2.01 11.00
N VAL A 83 14.04 -2.89 11.80
CA VAL A 83 12.90 -2.53 12.65
C VAL A 83 13.43 -1.80 13.90
N THR A 84 12.87 -0.65 14.21
CA THR A 84 13.25 0.20 15.36
C THR A 84 12.15 0.35 16.39
N GLY A 85 10.89 0.03 16.05
CA GLY A 85 9.77 0.24 16.96
C GLY A 85 8.49 -0.50 16.60
N VAL A 86 7.63 -0.63 17.62
CA VAL A 86 6.33 -1.32 17.60
C VAL A 86 5.30 -0.47 18.36
N PRO A 87 4.81 0.64 17.76
CA PRO A 87 4.09 1.70 18.45
C PRO A 87 2.59 1.44 18.68
N LEU A 88 2.10 0.21 18.48
CA LEU A 88 0.69 -0.12 18.71
C LEU A 88 0.29 0.14 20.17
N THR A 89 -0.69 1.01 20.37
CA THR A 89 -1.25 1.37 21.69
C THR A 89 -2.49 0.55 22.07
N ALA A 90 -2.94 -0.35 21.20
CA ALA A 90 -4.13 -1.18 21.44
C ALA A 90 -3.92 -2.14 22.62
N ALA A 91 -4.87 -2.14 23.56
CA ALA A 91 -4.82 -3.00 24.74
C ALA A 91 -4.83 -4.49 24.35
N GLY A 92 -4.16 -5.31 25.16
CA GLY A 92 -4.12 -6.77 25.00
C GLY A 92 -3.12 -7.28 23.97
N TYR A 93 -2.26 -6.42 23.42
CA TYR A 93 -1.07 -6.80 22.65
C TYR A 93 0.21 -6.30 23.34
N ARG A 94 1.30 -7.06 23.18
CA ARG A 94 2.66 -6.67 23.55
C ARG A 94 3.53 -6.63 22.31
N GLY A 95 4.11 -5.47 22.01
CA GLY A 95 5.16 -5.33 20.99
C GLY A 95 6.55 -5.59 21.57
N GLU A 96 7.43 -6.23 20.80
CA GLU A 96 8.86 -6.36 21.08
C GLU A 96 9.67 -6.28 19.78
N VAL A 97 10.86 -5.65 19.83
CA VAL A 97 11.83 -5.58 18.72
C VAL A 97 13.03 -6.45 19.07
N ALA A 98 13.47 -7.30 18.15
CA ALA A 98 14.65 -8.12 18.35
C ALA A 98 15.92 -7.26 18.48
N ALA A 99 16.85 -7.67 19.35
CA ALA A 99 18.04 -6.87 19.67
C ALA A 99 18.99 -6.59 18.48
N ASP A 100 18.90 -7.35 17.39
CA ASP A 100 19.65 -7.11 16.16
C ASP A 100 18.96 -6.11 15.19
N GLY A 101 17.70 -5.78 15.45
CA GLY A 101 16.83 -4.95 14.62
C GLY A 101 16.34 -5.64 13.35
N ARG A 102 16.51 -6.97 13.18
CA ARG A 102 16.06 -7.68 11.97
C ARG A 102 14.58 -8.01 11.99
N SER A 103 13.97 -8.10 13.17
CA SER A 103 12.55 -8.40 13.30
C SER A 103 11.91 -7.70 14.49
N ALA A 104 10.59 -7.62 14.46
CA ALA A 104 9.78 -7.27 15.61
C ALA A 104 8.47 -8.06 15.58
N ALA A 105 7.85 -8.25 16.73
CA ALA A 105 6.61 -8.99 16.85
C ALA A 105 5.61 -8.28 17.76
N TYR A 106 4.33 -8.41 17.41
CA TYR A 106 3.21 -8.20 18.33
C TYR A 106 2.73 -9.57 18.80
N THR A 107 2.56 -9.75 20.11
CA THR A 107 1.99 -10.96 20.72
C THR A 107 0.67 -10.61 21.41
N ALA A 108 -0.38 -11.40 21.18
CA ALA A 108 -1.67 -11.23 21.83
C ALA A 108 -1.61 -11.75 23.27
N THR A 109 -1.68 -10.85 24.26
CA THR A 109 -1.60 -11.18 25.69
C THR A 109 -2.96 -11.25 26.37
N SER A 110 -3.91 -10.40 25.95
CA SER A 110 -5.26 -10.35 26.54
C SER A 110 -6.33 -9.72 25.63
N ALA A 111 -6.07 -9.60 24.32
CA ALA A 111 -7.07 -9.08 23.38
C ALA A 111 -8.21 -10.11 23.17
N GLU A 112 -9.47 -9.69 23.33
CA GLU A 112 -10.64 -10.61 23.33
C GLU A 112 -10.91 -11.31 22.00
N SER A 113 -10.43 -10.74 20.89
CA SER A 113 -10.54 -11.34 19.55
C SER A 113 -9.31 -10.99 18.70
N PRO A 114 -8.16 -11.65 18.95
CA PRO A 114 -6.91 -11.31 18.29
C PRO A 114 -6.94 -11.52 16.78
N TRP A 115 -6.38 -10.57 16.04
CA TRP A 115 -6.12 -10.68 14.58
C TRP A 115 -7.37 -10.92 13.71
N GLN A 116 -8.55 -10.46 14.13
CA GLN A 116 -9.78 -10.52 13.32
C GLN A 116 -9.86 -9.42 12.27
N THR A 117 -9.44 -8.21 12.62
CA THR A 117 -9.36 -7.00 11.78
C THR A 117 -8.31 -6.04 12.36
N GLY A 118 -7.95 -5.00 11.60
CA GLY A 118 -7.07 -3.91 12.03
C GLY A 118 -5.72 -3.84 11.31
N THR A 119 -4.98 -2.77 11.58
CA THR A 119 -3.63 -2.53 11.08
C THR A 119 -2.62 -2.56 12.23
N PHE A 120 -1.44 -3.13 11.98
CA PHE A 120 -0.40 -3.31 12.99
C PHE A 120 0.87 -2.59 12.53
N PRO A 121 1.18 -1.41 13.09
CA PRO A 121 2.28 -0.58 12.63
C PRO A 121 3.64 -1.13 13.07
N PHE A 122 4.61 -1.21 12.17
CA PHE A 122 6.01 -1.51 12.49
C PHE A 122 6.88 -0.34 12.01
N VAL A 123 7.73 0.20 12.89
CA VAL A 123 8.64 1.30 12.52
C VAL A 123 9.91 0.68 11.94
N VAL A 124 10.22 1.05 10.70
CA VAL A 124 11.37 0.58 9.95
C VAL A 124 12.28 1.77 9.61
N ALA A 125 13.53 1.70 10.04
CA ALA A 125 14.59 2.64 9.71
C ALA A 125 15.30 2.24 8.41
N VAL A 126 15.49 3.22 7.53
CA VAL A 126 16.30 3.11 6.32
C VAL A 126 17.61 3.89 6.54
N PRO A 127 18.79 3.32 6.26
CA PRO A 127 20.07 3.95 6.57
C PRO A 127 20.34 5.17 5.67
N ALA A 128 21.25 6.04 6.11
CA ALA A 128 21.50 7.33 5.47
C ALA A 128 22.20 7.27 4.11
N ASP A 129 22.90 6.16 3.84
CA ASP A 129 23.57 5.83 2.58
C ASP A 129 22.68 5.08 1.58
N ALA A 130 21.42 4.80 1.95
CA ALA A 130 20.45 4.16 1.05
C ALA A 130 20.21 5.02 -0.20
N VAL A 131 20.18 4.38 -1.37
CA VAL A 131 19.97 5.06 -2.65
C VAL A 131 18.46 5.27 -2.89
N PRO A 132 17.99 6.50 -3.15
CA PRO A 132 16.60 6.77 -3.48
C PRO A 132 16.06 5.94 -4.65
N GLY A 133 14.82 5.51 -4.55
CA GLY A 133 14.12 4.65 -5.51
C GLY A 133 14.43 3.16 -5.38
N THR A 134 15.40 2.74 -4.56
CA THR A 134 15.67 1.32 -4.32
C THR A 134 14.47 0.66 -3.62
N ARG A 135 13.92 -0.38 -4.24
CA ARG A 135 12.98 -1.32 -3.59
C ARG A 135 13.81 -2.33 -2.78
N LEU A 136 13.54 -2.43 -1.48
CA LEU A 136 14.25 -3.33 -0.58
C LEU A 136 13.54 -4.68 -0.51
N ASP A 137 14.28 -5.77 -0.74
CA ASP A 137 13.75 -7.12 -0.85
C ASP A 137 13.85 -7.91 0.46
N GLY A 138 12.99 -8.94 0.59
CA GLY A 138 13.03 -9.89 1.72
C GLY A 138 12.22 -9.48 2.96
N CYS A 139 11.37 -8.44 2.88
CA CYS A 139 10.45 -8.16 3.98
C CYS A 139 9.34 -9.21 4.06
N VAL A 140 9.18 -9.85 5.21
CA VAL A 140 8.19 -10.91 5.44
C VAL A 140 7.29 -10.54 6.62
N LEU A 141 5.99 -10.74 6.44
CA LEU A 141 4.98 -10.72 7.49
C LEU A 141 4.53 -12.16 7.77
N ARG A 142 4.48 -12.56 9.04
CA ARG A 142 4.09 -13.90 9.46
C ARG A 142 3.18 -13.86 10.68
N LEU A 143 1.98 -14.44 10.57
CA LEU A 143 1.08 -14.67 11.70
C LEU A 143 1.20 -16.13 12.14
N ALA A 144 1.50 -16.35 13.42
CA ALA A 144 1.61 -17.66 14.02
C ALA A 144 0.63 -17.81 15.20
N ASP A 145 0.18 -19.02 15.46
CA ASP A 145 -0.53 -19.33 16.71
C ASP A 145 0.44 -19.47 17.91
N ALA A 146 -0.12 -19.75 19.08
CA ALA A 146 0.64 -19.91 20.32
C ALA A 146 1.60 -21.12 20.34
N GLY A 147 1.40 -22.10 19.43
CA GLY A 147 2.33 -23.21 19.21
C GLY A 147 3.42 -22.87 18.18
N GLY A 148 3.44 -21.65 17.63
CA GLY A 148 4.37 -21.21 16.59
C GLY A 148 4.02 -21.68 15.19
N ALA A 149 2.90 -22.42 15.01
CA ALA A 149 2.47 -22.89 13.69
C ALA A 149 1.97 -21.70 12.85
N GLU A 150 2.38 -21.66 11.58
CA GLU A 150 2.02 -20.58 10.68
C GLU A 150 0.54 -20.63 10.32
N ARG A 151 -0.12 -19.48 10.43
CA ARG A 151 -1.55 -19.29 10.11
C ARG A 151 -1.78 -18.27 9.00
N ALA A 152 -0.76 -17.44 8.71
CA ALA A 152 -0.70 -16.55 7.57
C ALA A 152 0.75 -16.16 7.29
N SER A 153 1.05 -15.89 6.03
CA SER A 153 2.25 -15.16 5.63
C SER A 153 1.97 -14.22 4.47
N GLY A 154 2.91 -13.30 4.25
CA GLY A 154 2.84 -12.31 3.20
C GLY A 154 4.11 -11.47 3.17
N GLY A 155 4.15 -10.49 2.28
CA GLY A 155 5.31 -9.60 2.11
C GLY A 155 5.01 -8.18 2.59
N CYS A 156 6.05 -7.40 2.83
CA CYS A 156 5.92 -5.94 2.82
C CYS A 156 6.80 -5.30 1.75
N GLN A 157 6.42 -4.10 1.30
CA GLN A 157 7.21 -3.32 0.37
C GLN A 157 7.83 -2.13 1.10
N VAL A 158 9.15 -2.12 1.26
CA VAL A 158 9.88 -0.92 1.68
C VAL A 158 10.62 -0.35 0.47
N THR A 159 10.34 0.92 0.15
CA THR A 159 11.03 1.64 -0.92
C THR A 159 11.79 2.81 -0.31
N VAL A 160 13.05 2.99 -0.71
CA VAL A 160 13.85 4.15 -0.30
C VAL A 160 13.27 5.40 -0.98
N GLY A 161 12.78 6.33 -0.19
CA GLY A 161 12.24 7.61 -0.66
C GLY A 161 13.31 8.59 -1.08
N LEU A 162 12.88 9.81 -1.42
CA LEU A 162 13.75 10.95 -1.67
C LEU A 162 13.61 11.94 -0.50
N PRO A 163 14.69 12.50 0.06
CA PRO A 163 14.57 13.63 0.98
C PRO A 163 13.94 14.84 0.27
N SER A 164 13.10 15.60 0.96
CA SER A 164 12.54 16.85 0.42
C SER A 164 13.66 17.83 0.02
N PRO A 165 13.59 18.43 -1.18
CA PRO A 165 14.47 19.52 -1.55
C PRO A 165 14.16 20.77 -0.71
N VAL A 166 15.14 21.66 -0.58
CA VAL A 166 14.98 23.00 -0.03
C VAL A 166 14.97 23.99 -1.17
N LEU A 167 13.97 24.86 -1.20
CA LEU A 167 13.90 26.03 -2.09
C LEU A 167 14.29 27.26 -1.25
N SER A 168 15.54 27.69 -1.36
CA SER A 168 16.13 28.73 -0.49
C SER A 168 16.03 30.14 -1.05
N ARG A 169 15.93 30.26 -2.38
CA ARG A 169 15.76 31.53 -3.09
C ARG A 169 14.67 31.43 -4.15
N PRO A 170 13.92 32.49 -4.40
CA PRO A 170 13.93 33.79 -3.70
C PRO A 170 13.48 33.72 -2.23
N GLU A 171 13.80 34.76 -1.45
CA GLU A 171 13.30 34.88 -0.07
C GLU A 171 11.78 35.13 -0.06
N SER A 172 11.06 34.42 0.81
CA SER A 172 9.60 34.51 0.87
C SER A 172 9.14 35.90 1.32
N GLY A 173 8.21 36.50 0.58
CA GLY A 173 7.64 37.82 0.86
C GLY A 173 8.40 39.02 0.28
N VAL A 174 9.55 38.81 -0.37
CA VAL A 174 10.32 39.89 -1.01
C VAL A 174 9.74 40.21 -2.41
N PRO A 175 9.61 41.48 -2.81
CA PRO A 175 9.26 41.86 -4.19
C PRO A 175 10.39 41.52 -5.18
N LEU A 176 10.04 40.93 -6.33
CA LEU A 176 10.98 40.40 -7.32
C LEU A 176 10.73 40.98 -8.72
N GLY A 177 11.74 40.88 -9.58
CA GLY A 177 11.54 41.01 -11.02
C GLY A 177 10.74 39.84 -11.61
N ASN A 178 10.39 39.95 -12.89
CA ASN A 178 9.68 38.93 -13.68
C ASN A 178 10.40 37.58 -13.79
N ARG A 179 11.73 37.53 -13.59
CA ARG A 179 12.55 36.31 -13.70
C ARG A 179 13.50 36.13 -12.50
N PRO A 180 12.99 35.85 -11.29
CA PRO A 180 13.86 35.65 -10.13
C PRO A 180 14.74 34.42 -10.30
N ALA A 181 16.03 34.53 -9.98
CA ALA A 181 16.89 33.36 -9.85
C ALA A 181 16.43 32.51 -8.66
N THR A 182 16.20 31.23 -8.90
CA THR A 182 15.82 30.24 -7.88
C THR A 182 17.01 29.36 -7.56
N SER A 183 17.16 28.95 -6.29
CA SER A 183 18.22 28.04 -5.88
C SER A 183 17.93 27.38 -4.55
N GLY A 184 18.64 26.28 -4.28
CA GLY A 184 18.61 25.61 -3.00
C GLY A 184 19.38 24.30 -3.01
N THR A 185 18.89 23.31 -2.26
CA THR A 185 19.52 21.99 -2.15
C THR A 185 18.54 20.88 -2.46
N ALA A 186 19.03 19.75 -2.96
CA ALA A 186 18.30 18.49 -3.11
C ALA A 186 19.26 17.31 -2.90
N TYR A 187 18.76 16.08 -2.99
CA TYR A 187 19.64 14.91 -3.00
C TYR A 187 20.58 14.96 -4.23
N PRO A 188 21.90 14.73 -4.09
CA PRO A 188 22.86 14.83 -5.18
C PRO A 188 22.44 14.04 -6.43
N GLY A 189 22.49 14.67 -7.60
CA GLY A 189 22.07 14.08 -8.88
C GLY A 189 20.56 14.00 -9.11
N ALA A 190 19.70 14.47 -8.21
CA ALA A 190 18.25 14.52 -8.44
C ALA A 190 17.89 15.64 -9.42
N ARG A 191 16.94 15.38 -10.34
CA ARG A 191 16.38 16.43 -11.20
C ARG A 191 15.37 17.24 -10.39
N VAL A 192 15.61 18.55 -10.30
CA VAL A 192 14.72 19.51 -9.65
C VAL A 192 13.91 20.24 -10.73
N THR A 193 12.60 20.30 -10.55
CA THR A 193 11.69 21.19 -11.29
C THR A 193 11.07 22.18 -10.31
N VAL A 194 11.14 23.46 -10.61
CA VAL A 194 10.43 24.52 -9.89
C VAL A 194 9.13 24.80 -10.64
N SER A 195 7.99 24.78 -9.96
CA SER A 195 6.68 25.11 -10.52
C SER A 195 6.03 26.31 -9.83
N ASP A 196 5.15 27.00 -10.55
CA ASP A 196 4.35 28.11 -10.04
C ASP A 196 3.07 27.65 -9.29
N GLN A 197 2.25 28.61 -8.88
CA GLN A 197 1.03 28.34 -8.10
C GLN A 197 -0.02 27.50 -8.83
N ASP A 198 -0.02 27.57 -10.17
CA ASP A 198 -0.92 26.85 -11.07
C ASP A 198 -0.33 25.49 -11.50
N GLY A 199 0.88 25.16 -11.02
CA GLY A 199 1.57 23.90 -11.27
C GLY A 199 2.45 23.88 -12.53
N ASN A 200 2.56 24.99 -13.27
CA ASN A 200 3.35 25.03 -14.51
C ASN A 200 4.85 25.04 -14.17
N GLU A 201 5.66 24.23 -14.85
CA GLU A 201 7.13 24.27 -14.74
C GLU A 201 7.65 25.67 -15.12
N VAL A 202 8.38 26.29 -14.20
CA VAL A 202 8.98 27.63 -14.33
C VAL A 202 10.42 27.50 -14.84
N CYS A 203 11.18 26.60 -14.23
CA CYS A 203 12.51 26.17 -14.64
C CYS A 203 12.86 24.83 -13.99
N GLY A 204 13.98 24.23 -14.39
CA GLY A 204 14.53 23.04 -13.75
C GLY A 204 16.04 22.97 -13.87
N ASP A 205 16.65 22.15 -13.02
CA ASP A 205 18.09 21.91 -12.93
C ASP A 205 18.37 20.48 -12.40
N THR A 206 19.62 20.05 -12.35
CA THR A 206 20.03 18.81 -11.67
C THR A 206 20.97 19.15 -10.53
N ALA A 207 20.67 18.66 -9.32
CA ALA A 207 21.49 18.94 -8.16
C ALA A 207 22.92 18.38 -8.32
N GLY A 208 23.91 19.21 -8.00
CA GLY A 208 25.33 18.85 -8.04
C GLY A 208 25.71 17.77 -7.02
N ALA A 209 26.99 17.39 -7.01
CA ALA A 209 27.52 16.41 -6.05
C ALA A 209 27.46 16.90 -4.58
N ASP A 210 27.43 18.22 -4.38
CA ASP A 210 27.19 18.92 -3.11
C ASP A 210 25.69 19.10 -2.78
N GLY A 211 24.80 18.65 -3.67
CA GLY A 211 23.35 18.82 -3.57
C GLY A 211 22.84 20.19 -3.99
N ALA A 212 23.71 21.14 -4.39
CA ALA A 212 23.29 22.49 -4.79
C ALA A 212 22.66 22.50 -6.19
N TRP A 213 21.67 23.36 -6.40
CA TRP A 213 21.01 23.57 -7.69
C TRP A 213 20.57 25.04 -7.85
N SER A 214 20.49 25.52 -9.09
CA SER A 214 19.93 26.84 -9.41
C SER A 214 19.37 26.92 -10.83
N CYS A 215 18.17 27.48 -10.98
CA CYS A 215 17.60 27.79 -12.28
C CYS A 215 16.91 29.16 -12.31
N ALA A 216 16.80 29.74 -13.51
CA ALA A 216 16.07 30.97 -13.75
C ALA A 216 14.88 30.72 -14.70
N PRO A 217 13.74 31.41 -14.53
CA PRO A 217 12.57 31.26 -15.38
C PRO A 217 12.84 31.47 -16.88
N GLY A 218 12.44 30.49 -17.70
CA GLY A 218 12.48 30.59 -19.16
C GLY A 218 11.46 31.57 -19.74
N ARG A 219 10.38 31.82 -19.01
CA ARG A 219 9.35 32.85 -19.28
C ARG A 219 9.31 33.88 -18.15
N ASP A 220 8.67 35.00 -18.41
CA ASP A 220 8.27 35.95 -17.37
C ASP A 220 7.19 35.32 -16.48
N LEU A 221 7.33 35.47 -15.16
CA LEU A 221 6.27 35.12 -14.22
C LEU A 221 5.14 36.17 -14.25
N PRO A 222 3.88 35.79 -14.00
CA PRO A 222 2.77 36.74 -13.91
C PRO A 222 3.03 37.81 -12.85
N ALA A 223 2.64 39.06 -13.11
CA ALA A 223 2.76 40.13 -12.11
C ALA A 223 1.79 39.92 -10.93
N GLY A 224 2.20 40.34 -9.73
CA GLY A 224 1.43 40.19 -8.50
C GLY A 224 1.84 38.99 -7.65
N ALA A 225 0.94 38.56 -6.77
CA ALA A 225 1.18 37.44 -5.86
C ALA A 225 1.29 36.11 -6.62
N ASN A 226 2.39 35.41 -6.38
CA ASN A 226 2.68 34.09 -6.91
C ASN A 226 3.31 33.22 -5.82
N ARG A 227 3.49 31.94 -6.14
CA ARG A 227 4.12 30.96 -5.26
C ARG A 227 5.06 30.08 -6.07
N LEU A 228 6.18 29.67 -5.49
CA LEU A 228 7.09 28.70 -6.09
C LEU A 228 7.23 27.47 -5.20
N GLN A 229 7.39 26.31 -5.81
CA GLN A 229 7.70 25.04 -5.14
C GLN A 229 8.71 24.26 -5.96
N ALA A 230 9.75 23.73 -5.32
CA ALA A 230 10.70 22.81 -5.94
C ALA A 230 10.23 21.36 -5.73
N THR A 231 10.27 20.54 -6.77
CA THR A 231 10.07 19.09 -6.69
C THR A 231 11.30 18.39 -7.24
N ALA A 232 11.94 17.58 -6.40
CA ALA A 232 13.06 16.74 -6.78
C ALA A 232 12.54 15.36 -7.21
N THR A 233 13.21 14.77 -8.20
CA THR A 233 12.89 13.46 -8.76
C THR A 233 14.17 12.65 -9.00
N MET A 234 14.14 11.37 -8.62
CA MET A 234 15.24 10.42 -8.85
C MET A 234 14.66 9.00 -8.83
N ASN A 235 15.10 8.14 -9.75
CA ASN A 235 14.79 6.69 -9.74
C ASN A 235 13.30 6.33 -9.52
N GLY A 236 12.38 7.15 -10.04
CA GLY A 236 10.93 6.93 -9.90
C GLY A 236 10.31 7.39 -8.58
N VAL A 237 11.08 7.93 -7.63
CA VAL A 237 10.57 8.60 -6.42
C VAL A 237 10.68 10.13 -6.55
N SER A 238 9.79 10.83 -5.86
CA SER A 238 9.72 12.29 -5.85
C SER A 238 9.49 12.83 -4.44
N ALA A 239 9.98 14.05 -4.20
CA ALA A 239 9.69 14.80 -2.99
C ALA A 239 9.66 16.31 -3.30
N SER A 240 8.76 17.05 -2.64
CA SER A 240 8.60 18.49 -2.84
C SER A 240 9.09 19.28 -1.62
N SER A 241 9.54 20.51 -1.87
CA SER A 241 9.89 21.49 -0.86
C SER A 241 8.64 22.07 -0.20
N GLU A 242 8.84 22.85 0.86
CA GLU A 242 7.88 23.87 1.26
C GLU A 242 7.65 24.88 0.11
N GLN A 243 6.51 25.57 0.18
CA GLN A 243 6.12 26.56 -0.82
C GLN A 243 6.52 27.97 -0.35
N ILE A 244 7.25 28.71 -1.19
CA ILE A 244 7.59 30.11 -0.89
C ILE A 244 6.58 31.05 -1.56
N GLN A 245 6.18 32.11 -0.85
CA GLN A 245 5.30 33.15 -1.38
C GLN A 245 6.16 34.27 -1.97
N ILE A 246 5.83 34.75 -3.16
CA ILE A 246 6.57 35.80 -3.86
C ILE A 246 5.62 36.86 -4.41
N SER A 247 6.12 38.07 -4.59
CA SER A 247 5.39 39.14 -5.28
C SER A 247 6.21 39.63 -6.47
N VAL A 248 5.69 39.44 -7.67
CA VAL A 248 6.37 39.83 -8.91
C VAL A 248 5.94 41.25 -9.26
N GLY A 249 6.91 42.16 -9.38
CA GLY A 249 6.65 43.54 -9.79
C GLY A 249 6.09 43.63 -11.22
N PRO A 250 5.44 44.76 -11.59
CA PRO A 250 5.08 45.00 -12.99
C PRO A 250 6.34 44.97 -13.87
N PRO A 251 6.23 44.55 -15.15
CA PRO A 251 7.38 44.50 -16.05
C PRO A 251 8.01 45.89 -16.19
N SER A 252 9.33 45.95 -16.02
CA SER A 252 10.10 47.17 -16.23
C SER A 252 10.00 47.62 -17.69
N ARG A 253 9.45 48.83 -17.90
CA ARG A 253 9.39 49.50 -19.21
C ARG A 253 10.77 49.97 -19.69
#